data_AF-A0A934ES02-F1
#
_entry.id   AF-A0A934ES02-F1
#
_cell.length_a   1.000
_cell.length_b   1.000
_cell.length_c   1.000
_cell.angle_alpha   90.00
_cell.angle_beta   90.00
_cell.angle_gamma   90.00
#
_symmetry.space_group_name_H-M   'P 1'
#
loop_
_entity.id
_entity.type
_entity.pdbx_description
1 polymer ?
#
loop_
_entity_poly.entity_id
_entity_poly.type
_entity_poly.pdbx_seq_one_letter_code
_entity_poly.pdbx_strand_id
1 'polypeptide(L)'
;MPPLTYFVAGTMSIPRFFRVVSEQAPCGLVLDVGHLWTVFRYSDAHRTMSLTRFIETFLNEFPMDRVVEIHVAGLAIHESHRALASRLVGDISDDALPAWVDAHAAPIPTVLFEMLDQILCHPQLTSLKGLALEVDTKPIDLIVDEFAEFSRRYRALFRRLSNGEQVVPDCEARALSEGLMSTSSIQNLTEAYDRYARVVAGTMEPAGAEWSQDTANIQELDLYRSVYLPYEILHWGGKVEDMFVESCRRLRERAVSLDGFVAFWFREPRTLVGTYDFFLLKVDRFVEFVHEVVPELHSIAEREAEDLRRAYRFANEPGVPVYES
;
A
#
# COMPACT_ATOMS: atom_id res chain seq x y z
N MET A 1 -0.45 -6.13 3.44
CA MET A 1 0.72 -5.35 3.02
C MET A 1 0.21 -4.28 2.09
N PRO A 2 0.46 -2.99 2.35
CA PRO A 2 0.10 -1.96 1.39
C PRO A 2 0.91 -2.19 0.10
N PRO A 3 0.37 -1.83 -1.05
CA PRO A 3 1.09 -1.98 -2.31
C PRO A 3 2.30 -1.04 -2.32
N LEU A 4 3.46 -1.62 -2.66
CA LEU A 4 4.61 -0.94 -3.27
C LEU A 4 5.02 0.41 -2.66
N THR A 5 5.51 0.43 -1.43
CA THR A 5 5.85 1.71 -0.77
C THR A 5 7.33 2.07 -0.80
N TYR A 6 8.24 1.09 -0.73
CA TYR A 6 9.67 1.39 -0.54
C TYR A 6 10.64 0.56 -1.35
N PHE A 7 10.30 -0.64 -1.82
CA PHE A 7 11.24 -1.45 -2.58
C PHE A 7 10.52 -2.36 -3.57
N VAL A 8 11.27 -2.88 -4.54
CA VAL A 8 10.80 -3.86 -5.51
C VAL A 8 11.59 -5.16 -5.32
N ALA A 9 10.87 -6.27 -5.29
CA ALA A 9 11.45 -7.61 -5.32
C ALA A 9 10.70 -8.45 -6.35
N GLY A 10 11.43 -9.24 -7.11
CA GLY A 10 10.88 -10.12 -8.15
C GLY A 10 11.66 -10.05 -9.46
N THR A 11 11.41 -11.01 -10.33
CA THR A 11 12.05 -11.14 -11.65
C THR A 11 11.18 -10.65 -12.81
N MET A 12 10.00 -10.11 -12.49
CA MET A 12 9.03 -9.62 -13.46
C MET A 12 8.73 -8.15 -13.17
N SER A 13 8.77 -7.31 -14.21
CA SER A 13 8.37 -5.92 -14.09
C SER A 13 6.89 -5.81 -13.73
N ILE A 14 6.52 -4.79 -12.95
CA ILE A 14 5.11 -4.48 -12.63
C ILE A 14 4.23 -4.39 -13.88
N PRO A 15 4.60 -3.66 -14.95
CA PRO A 15 3.77 -3.60 -16.15
C PRO A 15 3.65 -4.96 -16.86
N ARG A 16 4.70 -5.79 -16.84
CA ARG A 16 4.61 -7.17 -17.34
C ARG A 16 3.64 -8.02 -16.54
N PHE A 17 3.68 -7.92 -15.21
CA PHE A 17 2.79 -8.66 -14.33
C PHE A 17 1.32 -8.37 -14.65
N PHE A 18 0.94 -7.09 -14.73
CA PHE A 18 -0.43 -6.72 -15.08
C PHE A 18 -0.84 -7.16 -16.49
N ARG A 19 0.07 -7.11 -17.46
CA ARG A 19 -0.16 -7.66 -18.80
C ARG A 19 -0.45 -9.16 -18.78
N VAL A 20 0.34 -9.93 -18.03
CA VAL A 20 0.15 -11.39 -17.88
C VAL A 20 -1.18 -11.72 -17.20
N VAL A 21 -1.60 -10.92 -16.21
CA VAL A 21 -2.90 -11.07 -15.55
C VAL A 21 -4.04 -10.76 -16.51
N SER A 22 -3.98 -9.63 -17.24
CA SER A 22 -5.06 -9.23 -18.16
C SER A 22 -5.16 -10.09 -19.42
N GLU A 23 -4.09 -10.77 -19.81
CA GLU A 23 -4.09 -11.79 -20.87
C GLU A 23 -4.81 -13.08 -20.44
N GLN A 24 -4.85 -13.37 -19.13
CA GLN A 24 -5.39 -14.62 -18.56
C GLN A 24 -6.74 -14.47 -17.86
N ALA A 25 -7.13 -13.24 -17.52
CA ALA A 25 -8.39 -12.93 -16.86
C ALA A 25 -9.13 -11.82 -17.62
N PRO A 26 -10.46 -11.95 -17.82
CA PRO A 26 -11.26 -10.89 -18.40
C PRO A 26 -11.50 -9.76 -17.38
N CYS A 27 -10.47 -8.97 -17.10
CA CYS A 27 -10.54 -7.85 -16.16
C CYS A 27 -10.22 -6.50 -16.83
N GLY A 28 -10.79 -5.45 -16.24
CA GLY A 28 -10.32 -4.08 -16.42
C GLY A 28 -9.30 -3.73 -15.33
N LEU A 29 -8.48 -2.73 -15.60
CA LEU A 29 -7.45 -2.25 -14.69
C LEU A 29 -7.72 -0.81 -14.26
N VAL A 30 -7.37 -0.53 -13.01
CA VAL A 30 -7.27 0.83 -12.48
C VAL A 30 -5.79 1.20 -12.45
N LEU A 31 -5.43 2.31 -13.09
CA LEU A 31 -4.08 2.85 -13.03
C LEU A 31 -4.03 3.99 -12.04
N ASP A 32 -3.16 3.90 -11.05
CA ASP A 32 -2.98 4.93 -10.05
C ASP A 32 -1.70 5.74 -10.33
N VAL A 33 -1.82 7.06 -10.41
CA VAL A 33 -0.70 7.94 -10.75
C VAL A 33 0.27 8.08 -9.57
N GLY A 34 -0.22 8.06 -8.33
CA GLY A 34 0.60 8.10 -7.11
C GLY A 34 1.40 6.81 -6.90
N HIS A 35 0.81 5.65 -7.20
CA HIS A 35 1.54 4.38 -7.22
C HIS A 35 2.62 4.37 -8.32
N LEU A 36 2.33 4.90 -9.52
CA LEU A 36 3.34 5.00 -10.58
C LEU A 36 4.52 5.90 -10.17
N TRP A 37 4.24 7.01 -9.50
CA TRP A 37 5.27 7.87 -8.89
C TRP A 37 6.11 7.08 -7.86
N THR A 38 5.44 6.32 -7.00
CA THR A 38 6.09 5.54 -5.94
C THR A 38 7.02 4.48 -6.56
N VAL A 39 6.58 3.79 -7.61
CA VAL A 39 7.45 2.86 -8.35
C VAL A 39 8.66 3.59 -8.94
N PHE A 40 8.48 4.73 -9.60
CA PHE A 40 9.60 5.52 -10.14
C PHE A 40 10.61 5.87 -9.04
N ARG A 41 10.12 6.29 -7.87
CA ARG A 41 10.94 6.76 -6.77
C ARG A 41 11.70 5.64 -6.06
N TYR A 42 11.10 4.45 -5.94
CA TYR A 42 11.59 3.36 -5.10
C TYR A 42 12.10 2.12 -5.86
N SER A 43 12.10 2.14 -7.19
CA SER A 43 12.74 1.12 -8.05
C SER A 43 14.12 1.52 -8.58
N ASP A 44 14.74 2.56 -8.00
CA ASP A 44 15.95 3.24 -8.49
C ASP A 44 15.87 3.87 -9.90
N ALA A 45 14.75 3.73 -10.60
CA ALA A 45 14.54 4.33 -11.92
C ALA A 45 14.85 5.85 -11.93
N HIS A 46 14.51 6.56 -10.87
CA HIS A 46 14.81 7.99 -10.73
C HIS A 46 16.31 8.35 -10.79
N ARG A 47 17.21 7.40 -10.50
CA ARG A 47 18.66 7.60 -10.58
C ARG A 47 19.19 7.41 -11.99
N THR A 48 18.50 6.63 -12.81
CA THR A 48 18.99 6.18 -14.12
C THR A 48 18.23 6.77 -15.30
N MET A 49 17.03 7.32 -15.09
CA MET A 49 16.22 7.93 -16.14
C MET A 49 15.32 9.06 -15.62
N SER A 50 14.91 9.94 -16.53
CA SER A 50 13.93 10.99 -16.22
C SER A 50 12.54 10.39 -16.00
N LEU A 51 11.70 11.10 -15.23
CA LEU A 51 10.30 10.72 -14.98
C LEU A 51 9.52 10.52 -16.28
N THR A 52 9.64 11.44 -17.24
CA THR A 52 8.97 11.34 -18.55
C THR A 52 9.33 10.05 -19.28
N ARG A 53 10.62 9.69 -19.30
CA ARG A 53 11.09 8.46 -19.97
C ARG A 53 10.66 7.20 -19.22
N PHE A 54 10.66 7.25 -17.89
CA PHE A 54 10.15 6.17 -17.07
C PHE A 54 8.66 5.90 -17.38
N ILE A 55 7.83 6.94 -17.38
CA ILE A 55 6.40 6.82 -17.67
C ILE A 55 6.18 6.25 -19.07
N GLU A 56 6.87 6.78 -20.08
CA GLU A 56 6.79 6.25 -21.45
C GLU A 56 7.15 4.75 -21.49
N THR A 57 8.26 4.36 -20.86
CA THR A 57 8.71 2.96 -20.83
C THR A 57 7.71 2.06 -20.11
N PHE A 58 7.18 2.52 -18.97
CA PHE A 58 6.20 1.79 -18.18
C PHE A 58 4.90 1.59 -18.96
N LEU A 59 4.33 2.66 -19.53
CA LEU A 59 3.04 2.62 -20.24
C LEU A 59 3.13 1.82 -21.54
N ASN A 60 4.28 1.81 -22.21
CA ASN A 60 4.50 0.99 -23.41
C ASN A 60 4.49 -0.52 -23.13
N GLU A 61 4.81 -0.94 -21.90
CA GLU A 61 4.71 -2.35 -21.48
C GLU A 61 3.37 -2.67 -20.78
N PHE A 62 2.79 -1.67 -20.10
CA PHE A 62 1.53 -1.81 -19.37
C PHE A 62 0.37 -2.04 -20.35
N PRO A 63 -0.62 -2.91 -20.02
CA PRO A 63 -1.77 -3.17 -20.88
C PRO A 63 -2.77 -2.00 -20.87
N MET A 64 -2.40 -0.90 -21.53
CA MET A 64 -3.12 0.38 -21.53
C MET A 64 -4.52 0.29 -22.16
N ASP A 65 -4.75 -0.68 -23.03
CA ASP A 65 -6.07 -0.99 -23.60
C ASP A 65 -7.04 -1.56 -22.58
N ARG A 66 -6.55 -1.99 -21.41
CA ARG A 66 -7.35 -2.53 -20.30
C ARG A 66 -7.61 -1.53 -19.18
N VAL A 67 -7.00 -0.34 -19.22
CA VAL A 67 -7.22 0.70 -18.22
C VAL A 67 -8.61 1.29 -18.40
N VAL A 68 -9.48 1.07 -17.41
CA VAL A 68 -10.87 1.56 -17.39
C VAL A 68 -11.03 2.80 -16.52
N GLU A 69 -10.15 2.98 -15.54
CA GLU A 69 -10.19 4.11 -14.61
C GLU A 69 -8.77 4.52 -14.24
N ILE A 70 -8.55 5.81 -14.02
CA ILE A 70 -7.28 6.34 -13.54
C ILE A 70 -7.52 7.12 -12.25
N HIS A 71 -6.75 6.80 -11.22
CA HIS A 71 -6.85 7.41 -9.90
C HIS A 71 -5.75 8.46 -9.70
N VAL A 72 -6.11 9.57 -9.09
CA VAL A 72 -5.18 10.61 -8.66
C VAL A 72 -5.49 11.00 -7.23
N ALA A 73 -4.50 10.79 -6.37
CA ALA A 73 -4.49 11.23 -4.98
C ALA A 73 -3.35 12.24 -4.73
N GLY A 74 -3.23 12.70 -3.48
CA GLY A 74 -2.11 13.55 -3.06
C GLY A 74 -0.80 12.79 -2.93
N LEU A 75 0.31 13.52 -2.81
CA LEU A 75 1.62 12.96 -2.47
C LEU A 75 2.17 13.61 -1.20
N ALA A 76 2.76 12.80 -0.32
CA ALA A 76 3.44 13.32 0.86
C ALA A 76 4.60 12.44 1.30
N ILE A 77 5.53 13.03 2.06
CA ILE A 77 6.52 12.26 2.80
C ILE A 77 5.76 11.45 3.84
N HIS A 78 5.95 10.13 3.81
CA HIS A 78 5.29 9.22 4.73
C HIS A 78 5.57 9.58 6.19
N GLU A 79 4.58 9.38 7.07
CA GLU A 79 4.64 9.80 8.46
C GLU A 79 5.79 9.13 9.24
N SER A 80 6.14 7.90 8.89
CA SER A 80 7.29 7.19 9.49
C SER A 80 8.61 7.94 9.30
N HIS A 81 8.80 8.62 8.17
CA HIS A 81 9.98 9.44 7.91
C HIS A 81 9.96 10.75 8.69
N ARG A 82 8.78 11.35 8.87
CA ARG A 82 8.63 12.57 9.69
C ARG A 82 8.94 12.27 11.17
N ALA A 83 8.53 11.09 11.65
CA ALA A 83 8.84 10.60 12.99
C ALA A 83 10.35 10.32 13.18
N LEU A 84 11.08 10.00 12.11
CA LEU A 84 12.53 9.84 12.14
C LEU A 84 13.27 11.18 12.03
N ALA A 85 12.83 12.08 11.14
CA ALA A 85 13.44 13.40 10.95
C ALA A 85 13.33 14.28 12.20
N SER A 86 12.27 14.13 13.00
CA SER A 86 12.17 14.76 14.32
C SER A 86 13.16 14.20 15.35
N ARG A 87 13.74 13.02 15.10
CA ARG A 87 14.78 12.37 15.93
C ARG A 87 16.21 12.60 15.41
N LEU A 88 16.38 12.92 14.13
CA LEU A 88 17.68 13.15 13.50
C LEU A 88 17.78 14.59 12.99
N VAL A 89 18.46 15.46 13.73
CA VAL A 89 18.90 16.76 13.25
C VAL A 89 20.03 16.51 12.24
N GLY A 90 19.70 16.45 10.95
CA GLY A 90 20.66 16.18 9.90
C GLY A 90 20.16 16.64 8.53
N ASP A 91 21.03 17.38 7.84
CA ASP A 91 20.85 18.08 6.57
C ASP A 91 20.32 17.16 5.47
N ILE A 92 19.10 17.42 4.97
CA ILE A 92 18.54 16.73 3.82
C ILE A 92 19.01 17.50 2.58
N SER A 93 19.89 16.87 1.80
CA SER A 93 20.35 17.34 0.49
C SER A 93 19.18 17.88 -0.38
N ASP A 94 19.30 19.15 -0.80
CA ASP A 94 18.32 19.91 -1.60
C ASP A 94 18.13 19.36 -3.04
N ASP A 95 18.94 18.39 -3.48
CA ASP A 95 18.99 17.91 -4.87
C ASP A 95 18.29 16.54 -5.10
N ALA A 96 17.71 15.95 -4.05
CA ALA A 96 17.00 14.68 -4.16
C ALA A 96 15.50 14.89 -4.39
N LEU A 97 14.93 14.20 -5.39
CA LEU A 97 13.47 14.16 -5.57
C LEU A 97 12.79 13.74 -4.25
N PRO A 98 11.71 14.42 -3.84
CA PRO A 98 11.07 14.14 -2.57
C PRO A 98 10.71 12.66 -2.44
N ALA A 99 10.98 12.08 -1.26
CA ALA A 99 10.59 10.71 -0.92
C ALA A 99 9.09 10.62 -0.63
N TRP A 100 8.28 11.13 -1.56
CA TRP A 100 6.84 11.10 -1.46
C TRP A 100 6.32 9.72 -1.81
N VAL A 101 5.29 9.32 -1.08
CA VAL A 101 4.44 8.17 -1.37
C VAL A 101 3.03 8.67 -1.66
N ASP A 102 2.22 7.79 -2.23
CA ASP A 102 0.80 8.03 -2.38
C ASP A 102 0.12 8.33 -1.02
N ALA A 103 -0.62 9.45 -0.97
CA ALA A 103 -1.14 10.02 0.27
C ALA A 103 -2.46 10.77 0.04
N HIS A 104 -3.59 10.07 0.28
CA HIS A 104 -4.93 10.57 -0.04
C HIS A 104 -5.35 11.82 0.74
N ALA A 105 -4.77 12.07 1.91
CA ALA A 105 -5.05 13.28 2.70
C ALA A 105 -4.28 14.51 2.21
N ALA A 106 -3.25 14.33 1.38
CA ALA A 106 -2.32 15.38 1.00
C ALA A 106 -2.79 16.18 -0.24
N PRO A 107 -2.24 17.38 -0.46
CA PRO A 107 -2.42 18.10 -1.71
C PRO A 107 -1.86 17.34 -2.90
N ILE A 108 -2.50 17.48 -4.07
CA ILE A 108 -2.02 16.93 -5.34
C ILE A 108 -0.93 17.86 -5.91
N PRO A 109 0.35 17.43 -5.98
CA PRO A 109 1.38 18.27 -6.55
C PRO A 109 1.28 18.35 -8.07
N THR A 110 1.80 19.43 -8.66
CA THR A 110 1.79 19.66 -10.12
C THR A 110 2.35 18.49 -10.92
N VAL A 111 3.37 17.80 -10.40
CA VAL A 111 3.98 16.64 -11.06
C VAL A 111 2.95 15.55 -11.35
N LEU A 112 1.98 15.29 -10.48
CA LEU A 112 0.95 14.28 -10.75
C LEU A 112 0.02 14.68 -11.90
N PHE A 113 -0.27 15.97 -12.06
CA PHE A 113 -1.02 16.45 -13.22
C PHE A 113 -0.23 16.31 -14.52
N GLU A 114 1.09 16.55 -14.49
CA GLU A 114 1.98 16.34 -15.64
C GLU A 114 2.06 14.87 -16.03
N MET A 115 2.16 13.98 -15.04
CA MET A 115 2.12 12.53 -15.24
C MET A 115 0.78 12.10 -15.84
N LEU A 116 -0.34 12.58 -15.28
CA LEU A 116 -1.67 12.28 -15.80
C LEU A 116 -1.84 12.75 -17.24
N ASP A 117 -1.37 13.96 -17.58
CA ASP A 117 -1.42 14.47 -18.95
C ASP A 117 -0.66 13.54 -19.91
N GLN A 118 0.53 13.06 -19.52
CA GLN A 118 1.30 12.11 -20.32
C GLN A 118 0.56 10.77 -20.50
N ILE A 119 -0.05 10.24 -19.43
CA ILE A 119 -0.84 8.99 -19.46
C ILE A 119 -2.03 9.13 -20.41
N LEU A 120 -2.76 10.26 -20.33
CA LEU A 120 -3.95 10.52 -21.14
C LEU A 120 -3.66 10.67 -22.64
N CYS A 121 -2.41 10.98 -22.99
CA CYS A 121 -1.94 11.04 -24.37
C CYS A 121 -1.52 9.67 -24.94
N HIS A 122 -1.51 8.59 -24.15
CA HIS A 122 -1.07 7.29 -24.60
C HIS A 122 -2.02 6.70 -25.66
N PRO A 123 -1.52 6.27 -26.85
CA PRO A 123 -2.38 5.88 -27.98
C PRO A 123 -3.21 4.61 -27.72
N GLN A 124 -2.76 3.74 -26.81
CA GLN A 124 -3.49 2.52 -26.44
C GLN A 124 -4.50 2.72 -25.31
N LEU A 125 -4.66 3.93 -24.76
CA LEU A 125 -5.66 4.20 -23.71
C LEU A 125 -7.07 4.28 -24.32
N THR A 126 -7.58 3.16 -24.82
CA THR A 126 -8.82 3.08 -25.60
C THR A 126 -10.05 2.75 -24.77
N SER A 127 -9.86 2.17 -23.58
CA SER A 127 -10.97 1.65 -22.76
C SER A 127 -11.34 2.53 -21.56
N LEU A 128 -10.69 3.69 -21.42
CA LEU A 128 -10.89 4.60 -20.30
C LEU A 128 -12.37 5.01 -20.18
N LYS A 129 -12.95 4.84 -19.00
CA LYS A 129 -14.33 5.20 -18.65
C LYS A 129 -14.40 6.34 -17.64
N GLY A 130 -13.41 6.46 -16.76
CA GLY A 130 -13.44 7.45 -15.69
C GLY A 130 -12.06 7.93 -15.24
N LEU A 131 -12.07 9.07 -14.57
CA LEU A 131 -10.97 9.54 -13.74
C LEU A 131 -11.52 9.71 -12.31
N ALA A 132 -10.81 9.22 -11.32
CA ALA A 132 -11.16 9.37 -9.91
C ALA A 132 -10.18 10.32 -9.21
N LEU A 133 -10.75 11.23 -8.43
CA LEU A 133 -10.03 12.04 -7.46
C LEU A 133 -10.15 11.34 -6.10
N GLU A 134 -9.05 10.84 -5.57
CA GLU A 134 -9.04 10.18 -4.26
C GLU A 134 -8.81 11.21 -3.15
N VAL A 135 -9.72 11.18 -2.18
CA VAL A 135 -9.89 12.23 -1.18
C VAL A 135 -10.03 11.69 0.25
N ASP A 136 -9.68 10.44 0.48
CA ASP A 136 -9.81 9.81 1.79
C ASP A 136 -9.09 10.64 2.86
N THR A 137 -9.84 11.02 3.90
CA THR A 137 -9.35 11.85 5.04
C THR A 137 -8.83 13.24 4.65
N LYS A 138 -9.09 13.72 3.43
CA LYS A 138 -8.68 15.05 2.96
C LYS A 138 -9.60 16.17 3.51
N PRO A 139 -9.05 17.35 3.88
CA PRO A 139 -9.87 18.50 4.27
C PRO A 139 -10.85 18.94 3.18
N ILE A 140 -12.10 19.24 3.55
CA ILE A 140 -13.19 19.53 2.61
C ILE A 140 -12.88 20.72 1.70
N ASP A 141 -12.28 21.78 2.25
CA ASP A 141 -11.85 22.96 1.51
C ASP A 141 -10.85 22.59 0.41
N LEU A 142 -9.84 21.77 0.74
CA LEU A 142 -8.88 21.28 -0.23
C LEU A 142 -9.54 20.39 -1.31
N ILE A 143 -10.49 19.52 -0.92
CA ILE A 143 -11.25 18.70 -1.87
C ILE A 143 -11.98 19.58 -2.90
N VAL A 144 -12.64 20.64 -2.45
CA VAL A 144 -13.40 21.54 -3.32
C VAL A 144 -12.47 22.24 -4.32
N ASP A 145 -11.33 22.73 -3.85
CA ASP A 145 -10.35 23.42 -4.69
C ASP A 145 -9.74 22.47 -5.74
N GLU A 146 -9.28 21.29 -5.32
CA GLU A 146 -8.71 20.28 -6.22
C GLU A 146 -9.74 19.77 -7.23
N PHE A 147 -10.97 19.50 -6.80
CA PHE A 147 -12.04 19.09 -7.70
C PHE A 147 -12.35 20.15 -8.75
N ALA A 148 -12.36 21.44 -8.35
CA ALA A 148 -12.58 22.54 -9.28
C ALA A 148 -11.45 22.65 -10.31
N GLU A 149 -10.19 22.52 -9.88
CA GLU A 149 -9.03 22.50 -10.76
C GLU A 149 -9.07 21.29 -11.72
N PHE A 150 -9.27 20.09 -11.19
CA PHE A 150 -9.34 18.84 -11.93
C PHE A 150 -10.44 18.89 -13.00
N SER A 151 -11.64 19.33 -12.61
CA SER A 151 -12.80 19.52 -13.49
C SER A 151 -12.52 20.54 -14.60
N ARG A 152 -11.81 21.62 -14.27
CA ARG A 152 -11.43 22.65 -15.24
C ARG A 152 -10.40 22.12 -16.24
N ARG A 153 -9.34 21.45 -15.77
CA ARG A 153 -8.24 20.92 -16.58
C ARG A 153 -8.72 19.85 -17.56
N TYR A 154 -9.53 18.90 -17.09
CA TYR A 154 -9.95 17.73 -17.88
C TYR A 154 -11.36 17.84 -18.48
N ARG A 155 -11.96 19.03 -18.48
CA ARG A 155 -13.32 19.28 -19.01
C ARG A 155 -13.55 18.73 -20.42
N ALA A 156 -12.56 18.84 -21.30
CA ALA A 156 -12.67 18.36 -22.68
C ALA A 156 -12.73 16.83 -22.75
N LEU A 157 -11.95 16.15 -21.90
CA LEU A 157 -11.97 14.70 -21.74
C LEU A 157 -13.32 14.22 -21.22
N PHE A 158 -13.86 14.83 -20.17
CA PHE A 158 -15.16 14.43 -19.63
C PHE A 158 -16.29 14.57 -20.66
N ARG A 159 -16.29 15.64 -21.45
CA ARG A 159 -17.25 15.79 -22.57
C ARG A 159 -17.11 14.67 -23.60
N ARG A 160 -15.88 14.21 -23.89
CA ARG A 160 -15.63 13.09 -24.80
C ARG A 160 -16.14 11.77 -24.21
N LEU A 161 -15.88 11.52 -22.92
CA LEU A 161 -16.32 10.30 -22.22
C LEU A 161 -17.84 10.22 -22.10
N SER A 162 -18.52 11.33 -21.79
CA SER A 162 -19.99 11.37 -21.68
C SER A 162 -20.71 11.19 -23.03
N ASN A 163 -20.08 11.56 -24.14
CA ASN A 163 -20.66 11.47 -25.48
C ASN A 163 -20.31 10.15 -26.20
N GLY A 164 -19.45 9.32 -25.62
CA GLY A 164 -18.98 8.09 -26.23
C GLY A 164 -19.88 6.90 -25.89
N GLU A 165 -20.87 6.60 -26.72
CA GLU A 165 -21.39 5.23 -26.85
C GLU A 165 -20.32 4.37 -27.56
N GLN A 166 -19.22 4.09 -26.87
CA GLN A 166 -18.23 3.15 -27.40
C GLN A 166 -18.66 1.73 -27.09
N VAL A 167 -19.11 1.03 -28.13
CA VAL A 167 -19.16 -0.43 -28.20
C VAL A 167 -17.73 -0.92 -27.97
N VAL A 168 -17.46 -1.43 -26.78
CA VAL A 168 -16.18 -2.07 -26.46
C VAL A 168 -16.14 -3.37 -27.27
N PRO A 169 -15.11 -3.61 -28.11
CA PRO A 169 -14.94 -4.91 -28.73
C PRO A 169 -14.78 -5.94 -27.62
N ASP A 170 -15.54 -7.03 -27.67
CA ASP A 170 -15.34 -8.17 -26.78
C ASP A 170 -13.92 -8.67 -27.01
N CYS A 171 -13.01 -8.32 -26.10
CA CYS A 171 -11.67 -8.85 -26.13
C CYS A 171 -11.78 -10.23 -25.48
N GLU A 172 -11.94 -11.26 -26.32
CA GLU A 172 -11.99 -12.65 -25.90
C GLU A 172 -10.73 -12.98 -25.09
N ALA A 173 -10.84 -12.90 -23.76
CA ALA A 173 -9.85 -13.49 -22.89
C ALA A 173 -9.82 -14.97 -23.22
N ARG A 174 -8.62 -15.52 -23.45
CA ARG A 174 -8.48 -16.96 -23.51
C ARG A 174 -8.78 -17.48 -22.12
N ALA A 175 -10.02 -17.91 -21.90
CA ALA A 175 -10.41 -18.64 -20.72
C ALA A 175 -9.53 -19.90 -20.68
N LEU A 176 -8.43 -19.83 -19.93
CA LEU A 176 -7.73 -21.02 -19.53
C LEU A 176 -8.73 -21.82 -18.71
N SER A 177 -8.98 -23.07 -19.13
CA SER A 177 -9.65 -24.05 -18.26
C SER A 177 -9.00 -23.96 -16.88
N GLU A 178 -9.82 -23.97 -15.84
CA GLU A 178 -9.41 -24.09 -14.43
C GLU A 178 -8.58 -25.37 -14.25
N GLY A 179 -7.32 -25.32 -14.68
CA GLY A 179 -6.33 -26.32 -14.35
C GLY A 179 -5.99 -26.09 -12.89
N LEU A 180 -6.40 -27.02 -12.03
CA LEU A 180 -5.93 -27.08 -10.65
C LEU A 180 -4.41 -26.87 -10.65
N MET A 181 -3.95 -25.81 -9.97
CA MET A 181 -2.53 -25.60 -9.72
C MET A 181 -1.97 -26.90 -9.16
N SER A 182 -0.88 -27.39 -9.76
CA SER A 182 -0.24 -28.60 -9.25
C SER A 182 0.17 -28.38 -7.79
N THR A 183 0.13 -29.43 -6.98
CA THR A 183 0.59 -29.38 -5.59
C THR A 183 2.03 -28.88 -5.47
N SER A 184 2.88 -29.21 -6.45
CA SER A 184 4.25 -28.71 -6.57
C SER A 184 4.31 -27.19 -6.81
N SER A 185 3.41 -26.64 -7.63
CA SER A 185 3.33 -25.19 -7.87
C SER A 185 2.92 -24.43 -6.60
N ILE A 186 1.98 -24.97 -5.82
CA ILE A 186 1.55 -24.38 -4.55
C ILE A 186 2.71 -24.39 -3.55
N GLN A 187 3.40 -25.52 -3.40
CA GLN A 187 4.56 -25.64 -2.50
C GLN A 187 5.67 -24.64 -2.87
N ASN A 188 6.03 -24.55 -4.15
CA ASN A 188 7.04 -23.60 -4.61
C ASN A 188 6.65 -22.15 -4.32
N LEU A 189 5.37 -21.80 -4.48
CA LEU A 189 4.87 -20.46 -4.17
C LEU A 189 4.90 -20.18 -2.67
N THR A 190 4.50 -21.15 -1.84
CA THR A 190 4.58 -21.03 -0.38
C THR A 190 6.02 -20.83 0.08
N GLU A 191 6.97 -21.59 -0.46
CA GLU A 191 8.39 -21.43 -0.13
C GLU A 191 8.96 -20.09 -0.61
N ALA A 192 8.58 -19.64 -1.81
CA ALA A 192 8.98 -18.33 -2.32
C ALA A 192 8.44 -17.18 -1.45
N TYR A 193 7.18 -17.30 -1.01
CA TYR A 193 6.57 -16.32 -0.13
C TYR A 193 7.18 -16.34 1.28
N ASP A 194 7.48 -17.52 1.85
CA ASP A 194 8.17 -17.62 3.15
C ASP A 194 9.54 -16.94 3.11
N ARG A 195 10.32 -17.18 2.04
CA ARG A 195 11.60 -16.48 1.83
C ARG A 195 11.40 -14.97 1.73
N TYR A 196 10.46 -14.52 0.90
CA TYR A 196 10.12 -13.10 0.78
C TYR A 196 9.77 -12.47 2.14
N ALA A 197 8.85 -13.09 2.88
CA ALA A 197 8.39 -12.60 4.17
C ALA A 197 9.53 -12.52 5.20
N ARG A 198 10.42 -13.53 5.24
CA ARG A 198 11.59 -13.53 6.14
C ARG A 198 12.58 -12.42 5.80
N VAL A 199 12.82 -12.19 4.50
CA VAL A 199 13.65 -11.08 4.04
C VAL A 199 13.00 -9.77 4.45
N VAL A 200 11.75 -9.53 4.12
CA VAL A 200 11.05 -8.29 4.45
C VAL A 200 10.97 -8.04 5.97
N ALA A 201 10.87 -9.09 6.78
CA ALA A 201 10.92 -9.01 8.25
C ALA A 201 12.33 -8.81 8.84
N GLY A 202 13.39 -8.84 8.02
CA GLY A 202 14.78 -8.70 8.49
C GLY A 202 15.34 -9.94 9.19
N THR A 203 14.69 -11.10 9.03
CA THR A 203 15.15 -12.38 9.62
C THR A 203 16.00 -13.21 8.65
N MET A 204 16.14 -12.74 7.41
CA MET A 204 16.94 -13.35 6.36
C MET A 204 17.52 -12.25 5.45
N GLU A 205 18.73 -12.45 4.95
CA GLU A 205 19.34 -11.55 3.97
C GLU A 205 18.71 -11.72 2.58
N PRO A 206 18.53 -10.63 1.81
CA PRO A 206 18.03 -10.72 0.45
C PRO A 206 19.01 -11.51 -0.42
N ALA A 207 18.54 -12.61 -1.01
CA ALA A 207 19.34 -13.47 -1.87
C ALA A 207 18.48 -14.07 -2.97
N GLY A 208 19.07 -14.29 -4.15
CA GLY A 208 18.39 -14.83 -5.33
C GLY A 208 18.18 -13.80 -6.44
N ALA A 209 17.67 -14.27 -7.57
CA ALA A 209 17.48 -13.44 -8.76
C ALA A 209 16.43 -12.34 -8.56
N GLU A 210 15.49 -12.56 -7.64
CA GLU A 210 14.41 -11.64 -7.25
C GLU A 210 14.94 -10.37 -6.56
N TRP A 211 16.12 -10.47 -5.95
CA TRP A 211 16.77 -9.39 -5.19
C TRP A 211 18.03 -8.85 -5.87
N SER A 212 18.37 -9.39 -7.04
CA SER A 212 19.59 -9.05 -7.79
C SER A 212 19.29 -8.32 -9.10
N GLN A 213 18.03 -7.93 -9.34
CA GLN A 213 17.67 -7.10 -10.49
C GLN A 213 18.18 -5.67 -10.29
N ASP A 214 18.42 -4.94 -11.38
CA ASP A 214 18.84 -3.53 -11.31
C ASP A 214 17.82 -2.64 -10.58
N THR A 215 16.55 -3.07 -10.49
CA THR A 215 15.48 -2.39 -9.76
C THR A 215 15.36 -2.81 -8.29
N ALA A 216 16.10 -3.83 -7.85
CA ALA A 216 16.06 -4.34 -6.49
C ALA A 216 16.94 -3.47 -5.58
N ASN A 217 16.35 -2.44 -4.98
CA ASN A 217 17.07 -1.53 -4.09
C ASN A 217 17.10 -2.05 -2.65
N ILE A 218 18.27 -2.49 -2.20
CA ILE A 218 18.51 -2.98 -0.82
C ILE A 218 18.48 -1.83 0.20
N GLN A 219 18.92 -0.62 -0.15
CA GLN A 219 18.91 0.53 0.77
C GLN A 219 17.49 0.91 1.17
N GLU A 220 16.56 0.92 0.21
CA GLU A 220 15.17 1.26 0.49
C GLU A 220 14.43 0.09 1.19
N LEU A 221 14.90 -1.16 1.02
CA LEU A 221 14.47 -2.30 1.85
C LEU A 221 14.88 -2.12 3.33
N ASP A 222 16.09 -1.64 3.60
CA ASP A 222 16.54 -1.38 4.98
C ASP A 222 15.75 -0.26 5.63
N LEU A 223 15.43 0.79 4.87
CA LEU A 223 14.54 1.84 5.31
C LEU A 223 13.13 1.31 5.61
N TYR A 224 12.59 0.45 4.74
CA TYR A 224 11.31 -0.21 4.98
C TYR A 224 11.33 -1.00 6.30
N ARG A 225 12.36 -1.82 6.51
CA ARG A 225 12.51 -2.68 7.72
C ARG A 225 12.69 -1.89 9.00
N SER A 226 13.47 -0.81 8.95
CA SER A 226 13.87 -0.06 10.16
C SER A 226 12.94 1.09 10.52
N VAL A 227 12.16 1.60 9.56
CA VAL A 227 11.35 2.80 9.73
C VAL A 227 9.88 2.55 9.42
N TYR A 228 9.57 2.08 8.21
CA TYR A 228 8.20 1.95 7.76
C TYR A 228 7.44 0.83 8.46
N LEU A 229 7.98 -0.39 8.41
CA LEU A 229 7.33 -1.58 8.97
C LEU A 229 7.09 -1.46 10.48
N PRO A 230 8.05 -1.01 11.32
CA PRO A 230 7.78 -0.72 12.72
C PRO A 230 6.67 0.32 12.92
N TYR A 231 6.65 1.37 12.08
CA TYR A 231 5.60 2.38 12.13
C TYR A 231 4.23 1.77 11.86
N GLU A 232 4.08 0.92 10.85
CA GLU A 232 2.81 0.23 10.55
C GLU A 232 2.32 -0.62 11.72
N ILE A 233 3.22 -1.42 12.31
CA ILE A 233 2.89 -2.26 13.47
C ILE A 233 2.42 -1.41 14.65
N LEU A 234 2.98 -0.20 14.83
CA LEU A 234 2.62 0.67 15.95
C LEU A 234 1.42 1.59 15.68
N HIS A 235 1.13 1.96 14.42
CA HIS A 235 0.19 3.05 14.11
C HIS A 235 -0.99 2.65 13.21
N TRP A 236 -0.80 1.71 12.28
CA TRP A 236 -1.83 1.42 11.28
C TRP A 236 -2.98 0.59 11.87
N GLY A 237 -4.23 0.83 11.45
CA GLY A 237 -5.40 0.21 12.08
C GLY A 237 -5.67 0.70 13.51
N GLY A 238 -4.88 1.64 14.03
CA GLY A 238 -4.95 2.14 15.40
C GLY A 238 -3.56 2.25 16.01
N LYS A 239 -3.30 3.37 16.69
CA LYS A 239 -2.05 3.57 17.43
C LYS A 239 -2.07 2.70 18.68
N VAL A 240 -1.06 1.87 18.88
CA VAL A 240 -0.97 0.96 20.03
C VAL A 240 -1.14 1.70 21.36
N GLU A 241 -0.58 2.91 21.46
CA GLU A 241 -0.70 3.76 22.66
C GLU A 241 -2.13 4.28 22.91
N ASP A 242 -2.93 4.46 21.85
CA ASP A 242 -4.33 4.87 21.96
C ASP A 242 -5.26 3.66 22.14
N MET A 243 -4.86 2.50 21.64
CA MET A 243 -5.57 1.22 21.78
C MET A 243 -5.43 0.66 23.21
N PHE A 244 -4.24 0.76 23.80
CA PHE A 244 -3.88 0.15 25.09
C PHE A 244 -3.30 1.19 26.05
N VAL A 245 -4.11 2.20 26.38
CA VAL A 245 -3.69 3.41 27.11
C VAL A 245 -3.04 3.07 28.46
N GLU A 246 -3.71 2.28 29.29
CA GLU A 246 -3.22 1.96 30.64
C GLU A 246 -2.07 0.96 30.56
N SER A 247 -2.15 -0.05 29.71
CA SER A 247 -1.05 -1.02 29.54
C SER A 247 0.23 -0.32 29.08
N CYS A 248 0.17 0.54 28.05
CA CYS A 248 1.32 1.29 27.55
C CYS A 248 1.90 2.22 28.62
N ARG A 249 1.04 2.89 29.40
CA ARG A 249 1.48 3.74 30.52
C ARG A 249 2.27 2.93 31.56
N ARG A 250 1.77 1.75 31.94
CA ARG A 250 2.40 0.85 32.92
C ARG A 250 3.66 0.15 32.41
N LEU A 251 3.76 -0.12 31.11
CA LEU A 251 4.98 -0.62 30.46
C LEU A 251 6.09 0.44 30.52
N ARG A 252 5.76 1.71 30.20
CA ARG A 252 6.70 2.83 30.31
C ARG A 252 7.20 3.04 31.75
N GLU A 253 6.33 2.92 32.75
CA GLU A 253 6.73 2.95 34.18
C GLU A 253 7.78 1.89 34.54
N ARG A 254 7.82 0.78 33.79
CA ARG A 254 8.78 -0.32 33.97
C ARG A 254 9.93 -0.28 32.96
N ALA A 255 10.09 0.81 32.22
CA ALA A 255 11.10 0.98 31.18
C ALA A 255 11.03 -0.08 30.05
N VAL A 256 9.84 -0.63 29.78
CA VAL A 256 9.61 -1.52 28.63
C VAL A 256 9.23 -0.69 27.41
N SER A 257 10.06 -0.74 26.36
CA SER A 257 9.82 -0.03 25.08
C SER A 257 8.82 -0.78 24.20
N LEU A 258 8.01 -0.03 23.44
CA LEU A 258 7.18 -0.56 22.35
C LEU A 258 8.01 -1.07 21.17
N ASP A 259 9.30 -0.72 21.06
CA ASP A 259 10.19 -1.35 20.09
C ASP A 259 10.31 -2.87 20.37
N GLY A 260 10.18 -3.27 21.64
CA GLY A 260 10.10 -4.68 22.04
C GLY A 260 8.87 -5.38 21.48
N PHE A 261 7.74 -4.68 21.33
CA PHE A 261 6.54 -5.22 20.69
C PHE A 261 6.76 -5.46 19.19
N VAL A 262 7.47 -4.56 18.50
CA VAL A 262 7.83 -4.76 17.09
C VAL A 262 8.75 -5.97 16.93
N ALA A 263 9.76 -6.12 17.79
CA ALA A 263 10.62 -7.31 17.78
C ALA A 263 9.84 -8.60 18.07
N PHE A 264 8.91 -8.56 19.03
CA PHE A 264 8.01 -9.66 19.34
C PHE A 264 7.15 -10.03 18.13
N TRP A 265 6.62 -9.06 17.38
CA TRP A 265 5.76 -9.26 16.21
C TRP A 265 6.36 -10.24 15.20
N PHE A 266 7.65 -10.09 14.88
CA PHE A 266 8.35 -10.87 13.84
C PHE A 266 9.06 -12.11 14.36
N ARG A 267 9.01 -12.40 15.66
CA ARG A 267 9.77 -13.50 16.25
C ARG A 267 9.36 -14.88 15.73
N GLU A 268 8.06 -15.11 15.62
CA GLU A 268 7.51 -16.39 15.17
C GLU A 268 6.39 -16.17 14.15
N PRO A 269 6.39 -16.92 13.02
CA PRO A 269 5.29 -16.88 12.07
C PRO A 269 4.02 -17.44 12.72
N ARG A 270 2.90 -16.74 12.54
CA ARG A 270 1.60 -17.16 13.08
C ARG A 270 0.77 -17.82 11.98
N THR A 271 0.28 -19.02 12.24
CA THR A 271 -0.80 -19.59 11.44
C THR A 271 -2.09 -18.88 11.78
N LEU A 272 -2.72 -18.25 10.79
CA LEU A 272 -4.01 -17.59 10.97
C LEU A 272 -5.12 -18.64 10.99
N VAL A 273 -6.01 -18.53 11.97
CA VAL A 273 -7.25 -19.30 12.04
C VAL A 273 -8.39 -18.36 11.62
N GLY A 274 -8.99 -18.61 10.46
CA GLY A 274 -10.04 -17.76 9.91
C GLY A 274 -9.53 -16.68 8.95
N THR A 275 -10.33 -15.63 8.74
CA THR A 275 -10.02 -14.51 7.84
C THR A 275 -8.98 -13.59 8.45
N TYR A 276 -8.00 -13.16 7.66
CA TYR A 276 -7.00 -12.19 8.11
C TYR A 276 -7.64 -10.84 8.45
N ASP A 277 -7.41 -10.38 9.67
CA ASP A 277 -7.83 -9.08 10.15
C ASP A 277 -6.66 -8.45 10.93
N PHE A 278 -6.05 -7.42 10.34
CA PHE A 278 -4.85 -6.81 10.92
C PHE A 278 -5.12 -6.15 12.27
N PHE A 279 -6.31 -5.55 12.45
CA PHE A 279 -6.68 -4.90 13.70
C PHE A 279 -6.79 -5.92 14.83
N LEU A 280 -7.53 -7.01 14.60
CA LEU A 280 -7.70 -8.07 15.59
C LEU A 280 -6.38 -8.80 15.86
N LEU A 281 -5.60 -9.09 14.82
CA LEU A 281 -4.26 -9.65 14.98
C LEU A 281 -3.38 -8.74 15.85
N LYS A 282 -3.43 -7.42 15.64
CA LYS A 282 -2.65 -6.47 16.43
C LYS A 282 -3.04 -6.48 17.91
N VAL A 283 -4.35 -6.51 18.19
CA VAL A 283 -4.88 -6.63 19.55
C VAL A 283 -4.34 -7.89 20.23
N ASP A 284 -4.48 -9.05 19.59
CA ASP A 284 -4.06 -10.33 20.15
C ASP A 284 -2.53 -10.38 20.39
N ARG A 285 -1.74 -9.93 19.41
CA ARG A 285 -0.28 -9.90 19.53
C ARG A 285 0.19 -8.98 20.65
N PHE A 286 -0.48 -7.84 20.87
CA PHE A 286 -0.09 -6.94 21.94
C PHE A 286 -0.36 -7.54 23.33
N VAL A 287 -1.50 -8.22 23.51
CA VAL A 287 -1.80 -8.94 24.75
C VAL A 287 -0.76 -10.03 25.03
N GLU A 288 -0.41 -10.82 24.02
CA GLU A 288 0.60 -11.89 24.14
C GLU A 288 1.97 -11.32 24.51
N PHE A 289 2.35 -10.19 23.89
CA PHE A 289 3.57 -9.47 24.24
C PHE A 289 3.56 -9.07 25.72
N VAL A 290 2.51 -8.38 26.18
CA VAL A 290 2.39 -7.95 27.58
C VAL A 290 2.44 -9.14 28.53
N HIS A 291 1.76 -10.23 28.20
CA HIS A 291 1.77 -11.46 28.99
C HIS A 291 3.19 -12.01 29.18
N GLU A 292 4.01 -11.96 28.14
CA GLU A 292 5.38 -12.46 28.18
C GLU A 292 6.34 -11.52 28.93
N VAL A 293 6.32 -10.21 28.62
CA VAL A 293 7.31 -9.28 29.17
C VAL A 293 6.97 -8.76 30.57
N VAL A 294 5.67 -8.58 30.87
CA VAL A 294 5.19 -8.08 32.17
C VAL A 294 3.87 -8.79 32.53
N PRO A 295 3.94 -10.06 32.98
CA PRO A 295 2.74 -10.87 33.24
C PRO A 295 1.73 -10.22 34.18
N GLU A 296 2.17 -9.36 35.11
CA GLU A 296 1.27 -8.66 36.04
C GLU A 296 0.32 -7.68 35.33
N LEU A 297 0.67 -7.21 34.14
CA LEU A 297 -0.16 -6.31 33.33
C LEU A 297 -1.12 -7.05 32.40
N HIS A 298 -1.02 -8.37 32.29
CA HIS A 298 -1.84 -9.15 31.35
C HIS A 298 -3.35 -8.91 31.56
N SER A 299 -3.82 -8.89 32.81
CA SER A 299 -5.23 -8.63 33.13
C SER A 299 -5.74 -7.24 32.74
N ILE A 300 -4.83 -6.26 32.62
CA ILE A 300 -5.15 -4.90 32.15
C ILE A 300 -5.23 -4.92 30.62
N ALA A 301 -4.23 -5.48 29.96
CA ALA A 301 -4.17 -5.58 28.51
C ALA A 301 -5.36 -6.39 27.95
N GLU A 302 -5.73 -7.50 28.59
CA GLU A 302 -6.88 -8.31 28.16
C GLU A 302 -8.21 -7.55 28.26
N ARG A 303 -8.35 -6.69 29.28
CA ARG A 303 -9.55 -5.86 29.44
C ARG A 303 -9.67 -4.84 28.32
N GLU A 304 -8.59 -4.11 28.04
CA GLU A 304 -8.52 -3.14 26.94
C GLU A 304 -8.76 -3.85 25.60
N ALA A 305 -8.18 -5.05 25.41
CA ALA A 305 -8.40 -5.88 24.23
C ALA A 305 -9.86 -6.27 24.05
N GLU A 306 -10.55 -6.71 25.11
CA GLU A 306 -11.96 -7.10 25.00
C GLU A 306 -12.86 -5.90 24.69
N ASP A 307 -12.56 -4.72 25.23
CA ASP A 307 -13.28 -3.49 24.91
C ASP A 307 -13.10 -3.12 23.43
N LEU A 308 -11.87 -3.22 22.91
CA LEU A 308 -11.57 -3.01 21.48
C LEU A 308 -12.30 -4.03 20.59
N ARG A 309 -12.24 -5.32 20.92
CA ARG A 309 -12.93 -6.39 20.16
C ARG A 309 -14.44 -6.16 20.15
N ARG A 310 -15.03 -5.73 21.27
CA ARG A 310 -16.45 -5.41 21.38
C ARG A 310 -16.83 -4.20 20.51
N ALA A 311 -16.06 -3.12 20.58
CA ALA A 311 -16.28 -1.94 19.76
C ALA A 311 -16.14 -2.25 18.26
N TYR A 312 -15.15 -3.06 17.89
CA TYR A 312 -14.94 -3.52 16.53
C TYR A 312 -16.11 -4.37 16.00
N ARG A 313 -16.60 -5.32 16.79
CA ARG A 313 -17.81 -6.09 16.44
C ARG A 313 -19.02 -5.18 16.27
N PHE A 314 -19.24 -4.26 17.21
CA PHE A 314 -20.35 -3.31 17.13
C PHE A 314 -20.29 -2.42 15.88
N ALA A 315 -19.10 -1.99 15.47
CA ALA A 315 -18.92 -1.16 14.29
C ALA A 315 -19.09 -1.92 12.95
N ASN A 316 -18.82 -3.23 12.95
CA ASN A 316 -18.81 -4.05 11.72
C ASN A 316 -20.03 -5.00 11.60
N GLU A 317 -20.81 -5.20 12.65
CA GLU A 317 -22.07 -5.96 12.58
C GLU A 317 -23.18 -5.06 12.00
N PRO A 318 -23.85 -5.47 10.90
CA PRO A 318 -24.98 -4.72 10.36
C PRO A 318 -26.08 -4.66 11.42
N GLY A 319 -26.44 -3.45 11.84
CA GLY A 319 -27.52 -3.25 12.81
C GLY A 319 -28.78 -4.01 12.37
N VAL A 320 -29.25 -4.94 13.21
CA VAL A 320 -30.54 -5.59 13.00
C VAL A 320 -31.58 -4.47 12.87
N PRO A 321 -32.33 -4.36 11.76
CA PRO A 321 -33.40 -3.38 11.66
C PRO A 321 -34.37 -3.64 12.81
N VAL A 322 -34.53 -2.66 13.70
CA VAL A 322 -35.61 -2.67 14.67
C VAL A 322 -36.90 -2.54 13.87
N TYR A 323 -37.54 -3.66 13.58
CA TYR A 323 -38.93 -3.66 13.14
C TYR A 323 -39.76 -3.17 14.33
N GLU A 324 -40.17 -1.89 14.28
CA GLU A 324 -41.24 -1.38 15.13
C GLU A 324 -42.53 -2.14 14.78
N SER A 325 -43.05 -2.86 15.77
CA SER A 325 -44.31 -3.62 15.71
C SER A 325 -45.52 -2.78 16.07
#